data_AF-A0A948FK08-F1
#
_entry.id   AF-A0A948FK08-F1
#
_cell.length_a   1.000
_cell.length_b   1.000
_cell.length_c   1.000
_cell.angle_alpha   90.00
_cell.angle_beta   90.00
_cell.angle_gamma   90.00
#
_symmetry.space_group_name_H-M   'P 1'
#
loop_
_entity.id
_entity.type
_entity.pdbx_description
1 polymer ?
#
loop_
_entity_poly.entity_id
_entity_poly.type
_entity_poly.pdbx_seq_one_letter_code
_entity_poly.pdbx_strand_id
1 'polypeptide(L)'
;MTKHPIFLAAALSAFFFGVCYGGDELFTWKDEQGGLHITDVRPPVGAEIINISPNNLKAAEEVQRQRLLRQEKIREEKIRQDREREIINNKVAEAIEKKAAIRKANEEIEKEKAKKRREKRRRRRHKAPSPPTTVPTDSGGIENSR
;
A
#
# COMPACT_ATOMS: atom_id res chain seq x y z
N MET A 1 -38.55 -50.09 46.49
CA MET A 1 -39.68 -49.21 46.88
C MET A 1 -39.17 -48.23 47.93
N THR A 2 -38.82 -47.01 47.52
CA THR A 2 -38.60 -45.87 48.42
C THR A 2 -39.01 -44.61 47.65
N LYS A 3 -40.14 -44.03 48.05
CA LYS A 3 -40.66 -42.76 47.55
C LYS A 3 -40.24 -41.69 48.55
N HIS A 4 -39.56 -40.63 48.12
CA HIS A 4 -39.49 -39.37 48.85
C HIS A 4 -39.41 -38.19 47.87
N PRO A 5 -39.88 -37.01 48.32
CA PRO A 5 -40.82 -36.20 47.56
C PRO A 5 -40.18 -35.09 46.73
N ILE A 6 -40.95 -34.67 45.73
CA ILE A 6 -40.86 -33.41 45.00
C ILE A 6 -40.82 -32.26 46.03
N PHE A 7 -39.64 -31.69 46.26
CA PHE A 7 -39.52 -30.35 46.81
C PHE A 7 -39.50 -29.35 45.66
N LEU A 8 -40.72 -28.92 45.36
CA LEU A 8 -41.07 -27.70 44.68
C LEU A 8 -40.45 -26.53 45.46
N ALA A 9 -39.34 -25.96 44.99
CA ALA A 9 -38.81 -24.71 45.55
C ALA A 9 -38.02 -23.95 44.49
N ALA A 10 -38.42 -22.69 44.29
CA ALA A 10 -37.76 -21.63 43.53
C ALA A 10 -37.85 -21.70 42.00
N ALA A 11 -39.10 -21.65 41.50
CA ALA A 11 -39.38 -20.71 40.42
C ALA A 11 -39.14 -19.28 40.95
N LEU A 12 -38.09 -18.60 40.48
CA LEU A 12 -37.91 -17.13 40.42
C LEU A 12 -36.44 -16.78 40.11
N SER A 13 -35.97 -17.08 38.89
CA SER A 13 -34.75 -16.45 38.35
C SER A 13 -35.04 -15.79 36.99
N ALA A 14 -36.27 -15.28 36.84
CA ALA A 14 -36.70 -14.55 35.66
C ALA A 14 -37.08 -13.12 36.07
N PHE A 15 -36.12 -12.31 36.53
CA PHE A 15 -36.38 -10.87 36.71
C PHE A 15 -35.14 -9.98 36.77
N PHE A 16 -34.13 -10.19 35.91
CA PHE A 16 -33.13 -9.14 35.63
C PHE A 16 -32.66 -9.16 34.17
N PHE A 17 -33.60 -9.30 33.23
CA PHE A 17 -33.44 -8.74 31.88
C PHE A 17 -33.99 -7.30 31.88
N GLY A 18 -33.49 -6.51 32.82
CA GLY A 18 -33.69 -5.06 32.85
C GLY A 18 -32.70 -4.46 31.86
N VAL A 19 -33.17 -4.26 30.63
CA VAL A 19 -32.77 -3.21 29.69
C VAL A 19 -31.44 -2.52 30.06
N CYS A 20 -30.37 -2.87 29.34
CA CYS A 20 -29.12 -2.11 29.33
C CYS A 20 -29.33 -0.72 28.71
N TYR A 21 -30.08 0.15 29.40
CA TYR A 21 -29.95 1.59 29.22
C TYR A 21 -28.71 1.96 30.02
N GLY A 22 -27.57 2.07 29.34
CA GLY A 22 -26.35 2.60 29.93
C GLY A 22 -26.64 3.99 30.50
N GLY A 23 -26.83 4.06 31.81
CA GLY A 23 -27.06 5.30 32.53
C GLY A 23 -25.83 6.21 32.43
N ASP A 24 -26.06 7.52 32.46
CA ASP A 24 -24.98 8.52 32.49
C ASP A 24 -24.19 8.51 33.81
N GLU A 25 -24.63 7.72 34.79
CA GLU A 25 -24.09 7.63 36.15
C GLU A 25 -23.89 6.15 36.53
N LEU A 26 -22.75 5.86 37.14
CA LEU A 26 -22.41 4.60 37.81
C LEU A 26 -22.64 4.78 39.30
N PHE A 27 -23.59 4.01 39.84
CA PHE A 27 -23.91 3.95 41.25
C PHE A 27 -23.08 2.86 41.93
N THR A 28 -22.38 3.23 43.00
CA THR A 28 -21.75 2.29 43.93
C THR A 28 -22.55 2.29 45.22
N TRP A 29 -23.06 1.14 45.64
CA TRP A 29 -23.93 1.04 46.82
C TRP A 29 -23.68 -0.24 47.62
N LYS A 30 -24.10 -0.25 48.88
CA LYS A 30 -23.97 -1.38 49.80
C LYS A 30 -25.34 -1.93 50.15
N ASP A 31 -25.50 -3.25 50.10
CA ASP A 31 -26.71 -3.93 50.59
C ASP A 31 -26.70 -4.09 52.11
N GLU A 32 -27.82 -4.52 52.68
CA GLU A 32 -27.98 -4.73 54.13
C GLU A 32 -27.04 -5.80 54.71
N GLN A 33 -26.53 -6.70 53.86
CA GLN A 33 -25.60 -7.78 54.21
C GLN A 33 -24.15 -7.32 54.11
N GLY A 34 -23.94 -6.10 53.63
CA GLY A 34 -22.67 -5.46 53.45
C GLY A 34 -21.97 -5.76 52.12
N GLY A 35 -22.66 -6.39 51.17
CA GLY A 35 -22.20 -6.60 49.80
C GLY A 35 -22.12 -5.30 49.02
N LEU A 36 -21.01 -5.13 48.28
CA LEU A 36 -20.75 -3.96 47.45
C LEU A 36 -21.24 -4.22 46.02
N HIS A 37 -22.04 -3.30 45.49
CA HIS A 37 -22.60 -3.38 44.15
C HIS A 37 -22.23 -2.13 43.33
N ILE A 38 -21.93 -2.34 42.05
CA ILE A 38 -21.66 -1.26 41.08
C ILE A 38 -22.61 -1.46 39.91
N THR A 39 -23.53 -0.51 39.70
CA THR A 39 -24.58 -0.60 38.68
C THR A 39 -24.77 0.73 37.97
N ASP A 40 -25.21 0.71 36.72
CA ASP A 40 -25.62 1.90 35.95
C ASP A 40 -27.11 2.26 36.16
N VAL A 41 -27.81 1.47 36.98
CA VAL A 41 -29.19 1.69 37.41
C VAL A 41 -29.21 2.17 38.87
N ARG A 42 -30.20 3.00 39.21
CA ARG A 42 -30.39 3.50 40.57
C ARG A 42 -30.51 2.35 41.57
N PRO A 43 -29.89 2.47 42.75
CA PRO A 43 -29.94 1.44 43.78
C PRO A 43 -31.36 1.31 44.38
N PRO A 44 -31.70 0.14 44.94
CA PRO A 44 -32.99 -0.09 45.58
C PRO A 44 -33.19 0.81 46.81
N VAL A 45 -34.46 1.08 47.14
CA VAL A 45 -34.83 1.91 48.30
C VAL A 45 -34.32 1.26 49.58
N GLY A 46 -33.49 1.98 50.34
CA GLY A 46 -32.86 1.49 51.57
C GLY A 46 -31.38 1.11 51.44
N ALA A 47 -30.84 1.04 50.21
CA ALA A 47 -29.42 0.83 49.99
C ALA A 47 -28.59 2.07 50.38
N GLU A 48 -27.41 1.83 50.98
CA GLU A 48 -26.45 2.89 51.28
C GLU A 48 -25.66 3.24 50.02
N ILE A 49 -25.87 4.44 49.49
CA ILE A 49 -25.13 4.93 48.32
C ILE A 49 -23.76 5.42 48.77
N ILE A 50 -22.71 4.80 48.25
CA ILE A 50 -21.32 5.13 48.60
C ILE A 50 -20.76 6.19 47.65
N ASN A 51 -20.99 6.03 46.34
CA ASN A 51 -20.43 6.91 45.32
C ASN A 51 -21.29 6.92 44.05
N ILE A 52 -21.30 8.06 43.35
CA ILE A 52 -21.92 8.24 42.04
C ILE A 52 -20.84 8.82 41.12
N SER A 53 -20.40 8.05 40.12
CA SER A 53 -19.41 8.50 39.14
C SER A 53 -20.07 8.68 37.78
N PRO A 54 -19.70 9.69 36.98
CA PRO A 54 -20.15 9.75 35.59
C PRO A 54 -19.68 8.51 34.82
N ASN A 55 -20.57 7.97 34.00
CA ASN A 55 -20.29 6.84 33.15
C ASN A 55 -19.47 7.29 31.93
N ASN A 56 -18.19 6.92 31.89
CA ASN A 56 -17.28 7.29 30.80
C ASN A 56 -17.53 6.50 29.49
N LEU A 57 -18.58 5.67 29.41
CA LEU A 57 -18.93 4.93 28.19
C LEU A 57 -19.11 5.85 26.97
N LYS A 58 -19.76 7.00 27.13
CA LYS A 58 -19.92 7.98 26.03
C LYS A 58 -18.57 8.49 25.51
N ALA A 59 -17.63 8.77 26.42
CA ALA A 59 -16.28 9.21 26.05
C ALA A 59 -15.48 8.08 25.37
N ALA A 60 -15.62 6.85 25.84
CA ALA A 60 -14.98 5.68 25.23
C ALA A 60 -15.53 5.40 23.81
N GLU A 61 -16.85 5.50 23.63
CA GLU A 61 -17.49 5.34 22.31
C GLU A 61 -17.04 6.43 21.34
N GLU A 62 -16.97 7.69 21.79
CA GLU A 62 -16.50 8.81 20.96
C GLU A 62 -15.03 8.61 20.53
N VAL A 63 -14.16 8.19 21.45
CA VAL A 63 -12.77 7.86 21.13
C VAL A 63 -12.69 6.70 20.12
N GLN A 64 -13.54 5.68 20.26
CA GLN A 64 -13.60 4.56 19.33
C GLN A 64 -14.08 5.02 17.94
N ARG A 65 -15.12 5.85 17.86
CA ARG A 65 -15.59 6.45 16.60
C ARG A 65 -14.49 7.26 15.93
N GLN A 66 -13.77 8.09 16.68
CA GLN A 66 -12.66 8.87 16.13
C GLN A 66 -11.52 7.99 15.59
N ARG A 67 -11.22 6.86 16.25
CA ARG A 67 -10.22 5.91 15.75
C ARG A 67 -10.64 5.28 14.43
N LEU A 68 -11.91 4.89 14.29
CA LEU A 68 -12.44 4.32 13.06
C LEU A 68 -12.39 5.32 11.90
N LEU A 69 -12.82 6.56 12.14
CA LEU A 69 -12.74 7.64 11.13
C LEU A 69 -11.30 7.91 10.68
N ARG A 70 -10.33 7.88 11.60
CA ARG A 70 -8.91 8.02 11.24
C ARG A 70 -8.40 6.85 10.40
N GLN A 71 -8.77 5.62 10.74
CA GLN A 71 -8.38 4.45 9.95
C GLN A 71 -8.97 4.48 8.54
N GLU A 72 -10.21 4.91 8.40
CA GLU A 72 -10.88 5.05 7.11
C GLU A 72 -10.16 6.08 6.23
N LYS A 73 -9.87 7.27 6.76
CA LYS A 73 -9.08 8.30 6.05
C LYS A 73 -7.70 7.80 5.61
N ILE A 74 -7.00 7.07 6.49
CA ILE A 74 -5.69 6.49 6.16
C ILE A 74 -5.83 5.46 5.03
N ARG A 75 -6.88 4.64 5.05
CA ARG A 75 -7.14 3.64 4.00
C ARG A 75 -7.46 4.32 2.67
N GLU A 76 -8.30 5.34 2.66
CA GLU A 76 -8.63 6.11 1.45
C GLU A 76 -7.41 6.81 0.86
N GLU A 77 -6.60 7.46 1.70
CA GLU A 77 -5.36 8.12 1.28
C GLU A 77 -4.39 7.13 0.65
N LYS A 78 -4.24 5.94 1.25
CA LYS A 78 -3.39 4.88 0.71
C LYS A 78 -3.86 4.42 -0.68
N ILE A 79 -5.17 4.22 -0.85
CA ILE A 79 -5.75 3.85 -2.15
C ILE A 79 -5.49 4.95 -3.19
N ARG A 80 -5.59 6.23 -2.80
CA ARG A 80 -5.29 7.35 -3.70
C ARG A 80 -3.82 7.33 -4.13
N GLN A 81 -2.90 7.18 -3.18
CA GLN A 81 -1.46 7.12 -3.47
C GLN A 81 -1.08 5.93 -4.36
N ASP A 82 -1.70 4.76 -4.13
CA ASP A 82 -1.44 3.58 -4.95
C ASP A 82 -1.90 3.79 -6.39
N ARG A 83 -3.07 4.43 -6.61
CA ARG A 83 -3.54 4.82 -7.95
C ARG A 83 -2.63 5.83 -8.63
N GLU A 84 -2.15 6.84 -7.90
CA GLU A 84 -1.20 7.82 -8.45
C GLU A 84 0.12 7.17 -8.87
N ARG A 85 0.64 6.26 -8.04
CA ARG A 85 1.85 5.48 -8.37
C ARG A 85 1.65 4.62 -9.60
N GLU A 86 0.49 3.97 -9.73
CA GLU A 86 0.17 3.16 -10.91
C GLU A 86 0.15 4.02 -12.19
N ILE A 87 -0.47 5.20 -12.14
CA ILE A 87 -0.50 6.13 -13.28
C ILE A 87 0.92 6.58 -13.64
N ILE A 88 1.76 6.92 -12.65
CA ILE A 88 3.15 7.32 -12.90
C ILE A 88 3.94 6.16 -13.51
N ASN A 89 3.82 4.96 -12.96
CA ASN A 89 4.50 3.77 -13.45
C ASN A 89 4.10 3.45 -14.90
N ASN A 90 2.82 3.55 -15.22
CA ASN A 90 2.31 3.34 -16.59
C ASN A 90 2.88 4.38 -17.56
N LYS A 91 2.93 5.66 -17.16
CA LYS A 91 3.55 6.72 -17.98
C LYS A 91 5.04 6.49 -18.20
N VAL A 92 5.76 6.02 -17.17
CA VAL A 92 7.19 5.70 -17.27
C VAL A 92 7.40 4.51 -18.21
N ALA A 93 6.59 3.45 -18.09
CA ALA A 93 6.65 2.29 -18.98
C ALA A 93 6.41 2.71 -20.44
N GLU A 94 5.37 3.51 -20.69
CA GLU A 94 5.07 4.02 -22.04
C GLU A 94 6.22 4.88 -22.59
N ALA A 95 6.82 5.74 -21.76
CA ALA A 95 7.96 6.56 -22.16
C ALA A 95 9.21 5.71 -22.51
N ILE A 96 9.45 4.62 -21.76
CA ILE A 96 10.54 3.68 -22.05
C ILE A 96 10.30 2.98 -23.38
N GLU A 97 9.08 2.51 -23.64
CA GLU A 97 8.71 1.86 -24.90
C GLU A 97 8.87 2.81 -26.10
N LYS A 98 8.36 4.04 -25.99
CA LYS A 98 8.53 5.08 -27.01
C LYS A 98 10.01 5.37 -27.27
N LYS A 99 10.81 5.50 -26.23
CA LYS A 99 12.27 5.73 -26.36
C LYS A 99 12.97 4.56 -27.04
N ALA A 100 12.58 3.32 -26.73
CA ALA A 100 13.11 2.13 -27.37
C ALA A 100 12.73 2.06 -28.86
N ALA A 101 11.49 2.42 -29.21
CA ALA A 101 11.03 2.49 -30.59
C ALA A 101 11.81 3.54 -31.41
N ILE A 102 11.99 4.75 -30.84
CA ILE A 102 12.79 5.81 -31.47
C ILE A 102 14.23 5.36 -31.66
N ARG A 103 14.83 4.69 -30.67
CA ARG A 103 16.19 4.16 -30.78
C ARG A 103 16.32 3.15 -31.92
N LYS A 104 15.39 2.19 -32.02
CA LYS A 104 15.38 1.22 -33.13
C LYS A 104 15.26 1.90 -34.49
N ALA A 105 14.35 2.87 -34.63
CA ALA A 105 14.19 3.64 -35.86
C ALA A 105 15.48 4.39 -36.24
N ASN A 106 16.14 5.02 -35.28
CA ASN A 106 17.42 5.72 -35.50
C ASN A 106 18.54 4.75 -35.91
N GLU A 107 18.61 3.57 -35.28
CA GLU A 107 19.58 2.53 -35.65
C GLU A 107 19.37 2.03 -37.09
N GLU A 108 18.12 1.89 -37.54
CA GLU A 108 17.80 1.52 -38.93
C GLU A 108 18.19 2.61 -39.93
N ILE A 109 17.89 3.87 -39.63
CA ILE A 109 18.28 5.03 -40.44
C ILE A 109 19.81 5.07 -40.60
N GLU A 110 20.56 4.88 -39.51
CA GLU A 110 22.03 4.87 -39.57
C GLU A 110 22.58 3.67 -40.35
N LYS A 111 21.98 2.48 -40.21
CA LYS A 111 22.34 1.31 -41.03
C LYS A 111 22.10 1.58 -42.52
N GLU A 112 20.99 2.22 -42.89
CA GLU A 112 20.68 2.55 -44.27
C GLU A 112 21.66 3.59 -44.84
N LYS A 113 21.95 4.65 -44.08
CA LYS A 113 22.98 5.64 -44.44
C LYS A 113 24.34 4.99 -44.62
N ALA A 114 24.72 4.06 -43.73
CA ALA A 114 25.98 3.32 -43.83
C ALA A 114 26.03 2.45 -45.10
N LYS A 115 24.93 1.74 -45.45
CA LYS A 115 24.82 0.98 -46.70
C LYS A 115 25.00 1.89 -47.93
N LYS A 116 24.28 3.02 -48.00
CA LYS A 116 24.41 4.01 -49.09
C LYS A 116 25.84 4.56 -49.20
N ARG A 117 26.51 4.86 -48.08
CA ARG A 117 27.91 5.30 -48.06
C ARG A 117 28.87 4.23 -48.59
N ARG A 118 28.69 2.97 -48.19
CA ARG A 118 29.50 1.83 -48.68
C ARG A 118 29.31 1.63 -50.18
N GLU A 119 28.07 1.66 -50.66
CA GLU A 119 27.77 1.51 -52.08
C GLU A 119 28.38 2.64 -52.92
N LYS A 120 28.25 3.90 -52.47
CA LYS A 120 28.87 5.06 -53.13
C LYS A 120 30.40 4.91 -53.21
N ARG A 121 31.05 4.42 -52.14
CA ARG A 121 32.50 4.12 -52.15
C ARG A 121 32.84 3.01 -53.15
N ARG A 122 32.03 1.94 -53.24
CA ARG A 122 32.23 0.86 -54.20
C ARG A 122 32.13 1.36 -55.65
N ARG A 123 31.10 2.15 -55.97
CA ARG A 123 30.93 2.76 -57.30
C ARG A 123 32.11 3.67 -57.67
N ARG A 124 32.62 4.46 -56.73
CA ARG A 124 33.80 5.31 -56.95
C ARG A 124 35.07 4.50 -57.23
N ARG A 125 35.27 3.36 -56.56
CA ARG A 125 36.41 2.47 -56.84
C ARG A 125 36.37 1.86 -58.24
N HIS A 126 35.20 1.46 -58.72
CA HIS A 126 35.05 0.92 -60.08
C HIS A 126 35.17 1.98 -61.19
N LYS A 127 34.86 3.25 -60.89
CA LYS A 127 34.96 4.35 -61.86
C LYS A 127 36.31 5.06 -61.82
N ALA A 128 37.11 4.86 -60.78
CA ALA A 128 38.46 5.41 -60.72
C ALA A 128 39.30 4.76 -61.83
N PRO A 129 40.00 5.56 -62.67
CA PRO A 129 40.96 5.00 -63.59
C PRO A 129 41.97 4.18 -62.80
N SER A 130 42.41 3.05 -63.38
CA SER A 130 43.47 2.22 -62.82
C SER A 130 44.57 3.13 -62.27
N PRO A 131 45.06 2.90 -61.03
CA PRO A 131 46.21 3.66 -60.56
C PRO A 131 47.28 3.59 -61.66
N PRO A 132 47.90 4.72 -62.01
CA PRO A 132 48.95 4.70 -63.03
C PRO A 132 49.94 3.62 -62.61
N THR A 133 50.21 2.67 -63.51
CA THR A 133 51.19 1.62 -63.28
C THR A 133 52.49 2.33 -62.92
N THR A 134 52.78 2.41 -61.62
CA THR A 134 54.06 2.88 -61.14
C THR A 134 55.03 1.81 -61.55
N VAL A 135 55.68 2.05 -62.68
CA VAL A 135 56.85 1.30 -63.12
C VAL A 135 57.78 1.28 -61.90
N PRO A 136 58.26 0.11 -61.46
CA PRO A 136 59.25 0.07 -60.40
C PRO A 136 60.44 0.90 -60.88
N THR A 137 60.58 2.11 -60.35
CA THR A 137 61.78 2.90 -60.50
C THR A 137 62.85 2.08 -59.79
N ASP A 138 63.65 1.40 -60.60
CA ASP A 138 64.88 0.74 -60.21
C ASP A 138 65.74 1.78 -59.49
N SER A 139 65.62 1.83 -58.17
CA SER A 139 66.52 2.59 -57.32
C SER A 139 67.84 1.83 -57.34
N GLY A 140 68.58 2.01 -58.42
CA GLY A 140 69.94 1.53 -58.59
C GLY A 140 70.73 1.84 -57.32
N GLY A 141 71.26 0.78 -56.73
CA GLY A 141 72.10 0.87 -55.55
C GLY A 141 73.28 1.77 -55.83
N ILE A 142 73.40 2.85 -55.05
CA ILE A 142 74.66 3.55 -54.90
C ILE A 142 75.44 2.76 -53.84
N GLU A 143 76.27 1.83 -54.31
CA GLU A 143 77.36 1.23 -53.53
C GLU A 143 78.36 2.34 -53.17
N ASN A 144 78.40 2.71 -51.89
CA ASN A 144 79.55 3.44 -51.34
C ASN A 144 80.65 2.42 -51.01
N SER A 145 81.57 2.22 -51.97
CA SER A 145 82.87 1.59 -51.70
C SER A 145 83.84 2.63 -51.10
N ARG A 146 84.56 2.18 -50.07
CA ARG A 146 85.61 2.89 -49.33
C ARG A 146 86.89 3.07 -50.15
#